data_AF-A0A3M7RKR2-F1
#
_entry.id   AF-A0A3M7RKR2-F1
#
_cell.length_a   1.000
_cell.length_b   1.000
_cell.length_c   1.000
_cell.angle_alpha   90.00
_cell.angle_beta   90.00
_cell.angle_gamma   90.00
#
_symmetry.space_group_name_H-M   'P 1'
#
loop_
_entity.id
_entity.type
_entity.pdbx_description
1 polymer ?
#
loop_
_entity_poly.entity_id
_entity_poly.type
_entity_poly.pdbx_seq_one_letter_code
_entity_poly.pdbx_strand_id
1 'polypeptide(L)'
;MNAQTIRDYANRGIEANRLLLDSAEDLSNINQIAQANRNIVDFQNQQRLILERLNEFFDRFDELEQRFDTRLDQFNTRLDQISVVSARAVNANCIKPNFCIQWIVRHDEPLPHNAPTYGDFMRLSGDQIIDFLNYYEKPVRRTVKANRRALGCHLGIPFFVI
;
A
#
# COMPACT_ATOMS: atom_id res chain seq x y z
N MET A 1 16.65 19.91 90.17
CA MET A 1 16.82 19.58 88.73
C MET A 1 17.81 20.58 88.15
N ASN A 2 18.95 20.14 87.61
CA ASN A 2 20.04 21.03 87.17
C ASN A 2 19.76 21.54 85.74
N ALA A 3 20.10 22.80 85.45
CA ALA A 3 19.93 23.43 84.14
C ALA A 3 20.58 22.63 83.00
N GLN A 4 21.69 21.94 83.28
CA GLN A 4 22.36 21.08 82.31
C GLN A 4 21.47 19.92 81.85
N THR A 5 20.75 19.28 82.79
CA THR A 5 19.87 18.14 82.50
C THR A 5 18.65 18.56 81.66
N ILE A 6 18.16 19.78 81.88
CA ILE A 6 17.06 20.37 81.10
C ILE A 6 17.53 20.63 79.66
N ARG A 7 18.75 21.19 79.50
CA ARG A 7 19.34 21.46 78.18
C ARG A 7 19.59 20.17 77.39
N ASP A 8 20.11 19.12 78.04
CA ASP A 8 20.34 17.82 77.40
C ASP A 8 19.04 17.11 77.01
N TYR A 9 17.95 17.32 77.76
CA TYR A 9 16.63 16.82 77.39
C TYR A 9 16.05 17.58 76.19
N ALA A 10 16.15 18.91 76.19
CA ALA A 10 15.72 19.74 75.08
C ALA A 10 16.47 19.42 73.79
N ASN A 11 17.80 19.27 73.85
CA ASN A 11 18.62 18.91 72.68
C ASN A 11 18.24 17.54 72.11
N ARG A 12 17.95 16.55 72.98
CA ARG A 12 17.45 15.23 72.53
C ARG A 12 16.07 15.35 71.85
N GLY A 13 15.19 16.21 72.36
CA GLY A 13 13.90 16.48 71.73
C GLY A 13 14.04 17.15 70.36
N ILE A 14 14.96 18.11 70.23
CA ILE A 14 15.27 18.78 68.96
C ILE A 14 15.82 17.79 67.94
N GLU A 15 16.76 16.93 68.35
CA GLU A 15 17.36 15.92 67.47
C GLU A 15 16.34 14.86 67.05
N ALA A 16 15.49 14.40 67.96
CA ALA A 16 14.40 13.48 67.63
C ALA A 16 13.42 14.10 66.62
N ASN A 17 13.07 15.38 66.79
CA ASN A 17 12.20 16.08 65.83
C ASN A 17 12.86 16.25 64.46
N ARG A 18 14.18 16.51 64.42
CA ARG A 18 14.93 16.58 63.17
C ARG A 18 14.89 15.25 62.42
N LEU A 19 15.17 14.14 63.10
CA LEU A 19 15.11 12.80 62.50
C LEU A 19 13.70 12.45 61.99
N LEU A 20 12.65 12.88 62.69
CA LEU A 20 11.27 12.69 62.25
C LEU A 20 10.94 13.50 60.98
N LEU A 21 11.45 14.73 60.87
CA LEU A 21 11.28 15.57 59.68
C LEU A 21 12.02 14.98 58.47
N ASP A 22 13.27 14.55 58.65
CA ASP A 22 14.06 13.90 57.60
C ASP A 22 13.36 12.61 57.12
N SER A 23 12.84 11.80 58.05
CA SER A 23 12.08 10.58 57.73
C SER A 23 10.76 10.87 56.99
N ALA A 24 10.10 11.98 57.31
CA ALA A 24 8.86 12.38 56.64
C ALA A 24 9.13 12.87 55.20
N GLU A 25 10.25 13.54 54.97
CA GLU A 25 10.71 13.93 53.63
C GLU A 25 11.04 12.71 52.77
N ASP A 26 11.77 11.74 53.33
CA ASP A 26 12.07 10.47 52.65
C ASP A 26 10.80 9.71 52.28
N LEU A 27 9.81 9.63 53.18
CA LEU A 27 8.52 8.99 52.91
C LEU A 27 7.73 9.72 51.81
N SER A 28 7.77 11.05 51.79
CA SER A 28 7.17 11.85 50.72
C SER A 28 7.83 11.54 49.37
N ASN A 29 9.15 11.50 49.32
CA ASN A 29 9.92 11.17 48.12
C ASN A 29 9.62 9.74 47.62
N ILE A 30 9.57 8.76 48.52
CA ILE A 30 9.22 7.37 48.20
C ILE A 30 7.80 7.30 47.61
N ASN A 31 6.85 8.03 48.19
CA ASN A 31 5.47 8.02 47.72
C ASN A 31 5.33 8.63 46.32
N GLN A 32 6.06 9.73 46.04
CA GLN A 32 6.12 10.33 44.71
C GLN A 32 6.71 9.37 43.67
N ILE A 33 7.81 8.68 44.01
CA ILE A 33 8.41 7.66 43.13
C ILE A 33 7.44 6.50 42.89
N ALA A 34 6.76 6.03 43.94
CA ALA A 34 5.77 4.95 43.82
C ALA A 34 4.60 5.34 42.90
N GLN A 35 4.17 6.60 42.95
CA GLN A 35 3.13 7.12 42.06
C GLN A 35 3.62 7.25 40.61
N ALA A 36 4.84 7.75 40.41
CA ALA A 36 5.45 7.82 39.08
C ALA A 36 5.60 6.42 38.45
N ASN A 37 6.01 5.43 39.23
CA ASN A 37 6.12 4.03 38.77
C ASN A 37 4.77 3.45 38.34
N ARG A 38 3.67 3.75 39.05
CA ARG A 38 2.32 3.31 38.63
C ARG A 38 1.95 3.92 37.28
N ASN A 39 2.17 5.22 37.10
CA ASN A 39 1.87 5.91 35.84
C ASN A 39 2.68 5.33 34.66
N ILE A 40 3.95 4.97 34.90
CA ILE A 40 4.80 4.33 33.87
C ILE A 40 4.25 2.94 33.50
N VAL A 41 3.84 2.14 34.47
CA VAL A 41 3.26 0.81 34.22
C VAL A 41 1.96 0.94 33.43
N ASP A 42 1.09 1.88 33.81
CA ASP A 42 -0.17 2.12 33.08
C ASP A 42 0.08 2.57 31.64
N PHE A 43 1.06 3.45 31.43
CA PHE A 43 1.48 3.87 30.09
C PHE A 43 2.03 2.71 29.26
N GLN A 44 2.88 1.85 29.84
CA GLN A 44 3.40 0.65 29.18
C GLN A 44 2.28 -0.32 28.80
N ASN A 45 1.28 -0.48 29.68
CA ASN A 45 0.10 -1.31 29.40
C ASN A 45 -0.73 -0.74 28.24
N GLN A 46 -0.91 0.58 28.19
CA GLN A 46 -1.58 1.25 27.07
C GLN A 46 -0.82 1.06 25.75
N GLN A 47 0.51 1.22 25.76
CA GLN A 47 1.33 0.99 24.57
C GLN A 47 1.24 -0.45 24.07
N ARG A 48 1.25 -1.44 24.98
CA ARG A 48 1.09 -2.85 24.60
C ARG A 48 -0.24 -3.11 23.92
N LEU A 49 -1.33 -2.58 24.47
CA LEU A 49 -2.66 -2.72 23.88
C LEU A 49 -2.75 -2.09 22.48
N ILE A 50 -2.09 -0.95 22.27
CA ILE A 50 -2.03 -0.31 20.95
C ILE A 50 -1.29 -1.21 19.95
N LEU A 51 -0.16 -1.80 20.35
CA LEU A 51 0.61 -2.71 19.50
C LEU A 51 -0.18 -3.97 19.13
N GLU A 52 -0.88 -4.57 20.10
CA GLU A 52 -1.75 -5.72 19.84
C GLU A 52 -2.83 -5.40 18.81
N ARG A 53 -3.50 -4.24 18.95
CA ARG A 53 -4.52 -3.79 17.99
C ARG A 53 -3.95 -3.48 16.61
N LEU A 54 -2.74 -2.96 16.52
CA LEU A 54 -2.07 -2.72 15.24
C LEU A 54 -1.71 -4.04 14.55
N ASN A 55 -1.21 -5.03 15.29
CA ASN A 55 -0.94 -6.35 14.72
C ASN A 55 -2.21 -7.03 14.23
N GLU A 56 -3.29 -7.01 15.01
CA GLU A 56 -4.61 -7.52 14.55
C GLU A 56 -5.12 -6.81 13.30
N PHE A 57 -4.83 -5.51 13.17
CA PHE A 57 -5.18 -4.76 11.97
C PHE A 57 -4.36 -5.22 10.75
N PHE A 58 -3.04 -5.41 10.91
CA PHE A 58 -2.17 -5.91 9.85
C PHE A 58 -2.58 -7.32 9.39
N ASP A 59 -2.86 -8.23 10.32
CA ASP A 59 -3.29 -9.60 9.98
C ASP A 59 -4.58 -9.60 9.13
N ARG A 60 -5.53 -8.73 9.47
CA ARG A 60 -6.78 -8.58 8.71
C ARG A 60 -6.57 -7.91 7.36
N PHE A 61 -5.60 -7.00 7.27
CA PHE A 61 -5.24 -6.34 6.02
C PHE A 61 -4.57 -7.31 5.05
N ASP A 62 -3.66 -8.15 5.54
CA ASP A 62 -3.01 -9.20 4.76
C ASP A 62 -4.03 -10.23 4.24
N GLU A 63 -5.02 -10.61 5.05
CA GLU A 63 -6.11 -11.50 4.60
C GLU A 63 -6.95 -10.85 3.49
N LEU A 64 -7.18 -9.53 3.58
CA LEU A 64 -7.88 -8.77 2.54
C LEU A 64 -7.05 -8.72 1.25
N GLU A 65 -5.75 -8.46 1.34
CA GLU A 65 -4.83 -8.43 0.21
C GLU A 65 -4.79 -9.79 -0.51
N GLN A 66 -4.65 -10.90 0.23
CA GLN A 66 -4.72 -12.25 -0.34
C GLN A 66 -6.06 -12.55 -1.02
N ARG A 67 -7.18 -12.06 -0.47
CA ARG A 67 -8.50 -12.20 -1.10
C ARG A 67 -8.62 -11.37 -2.37
N PHE A 68 -7.99 -10.20 -2.44
CA PHE A 68 -7.93 -9.38 -3.65
C PHE A 68 -7.10 -10.07 -4.73
N ASP A 69 -5.91 -10.58 -4.39
CA ASP A 69 -5.06 -11.31 -5.33
C ASP A 69 -5.76 -12.54 -5.88
N THR A 70 -6.38 -13.34 -5.01
CA THR A 70 -7.15 -14.53 -5.43
C THR A 70 -8.31 -14.15 -6.37
N ARG A 71 -8.99 -13.04 -6.10
CA ARG A 71 -10.07 -12.55 -6.98
C ARG A 71 -9.52 -12.02 -8.29
N LEU A 72 -8.36 -11.38 -8.28
CA LEU A 72 -7.71 -10.85 -9.47
C LEU A 72 -7.22 -11.99 -10.37
N ASP A 73 -6.67 -13.06 -9.79
CA ASP A 73 -6.32 -14.29 -10.49
C ASP A 73 -7.54 -15.01 -11.07
N GLN A 74 -8.65 -15.08 -10.32
CA GLN A 74 -9.91 -15.60 -10.84
C GLN A 74 -10.46 -14.73 -11.98
N PHE A 75 -10.29 -13.40 -11.90
CA PHE A 75 -10.71 -12.48 -12.94
C PHE A 75 -9.84 -12.63 -14.20
N ASN A 76 -8.53 -12.73 -14.04
CA ASN A 76 -7.57 -13.00 -15.12
C ASN A 76 -7.84 -14.36 -15.77
N THR A 77 -8.09 -15.41 -14.98
CA THR A 77 -8.45 -16.74 -15.49
C THR A 77 -9.78 -16.69 -16.27
N ARG A 78 -10.76 -15.92 -15.80
CA ARG A 78 -12.02 -15.71 -16.52
C ARG A 78 -11.83 -14.89 -17.80
N LEU A 79 -10.97 -13.86 -17.78
CA LEU A 79 -10.61 -13.11 -18.98
C LEU A 79 -9.87 -13.99 -19.99
N ASP A 80 -8.98 -14.87 -19.54
CA ASP A 80 -8.30 -15.84 -20.39
C ASP A 80 -9.29 -16.86 -20.98
N GLN A 81 -10.24 -17.34 -20.19
CA GLN A 81 -11.30 -18.22 -20.68
C GLN A 81 -12.21 -17.50 -21.69
N ILE A 82 -12.57 -16.24 -21.45
CA ILE A 82 -13.34 -15.42 -22.39
C ILE A 82 -12.51 -15.11 -23.65
N SER A 83 -11.21 -14.85 -23.51
CA SER A 83 -10.27 -14.64 -24.60
C SER A 83 -10.13 -15.90 -25.46
N VAL A 84 -10.02 -17.08 -24.84
CA VAL A 84 -9.96 -18.37 -25.54
C VAL A 84 -11.30 -18.74 -26.17
N VAL A 85 -12.43 -18.49 -25.51
CA VAL A 85 -13.77 -18.76 -26.06
C VAL A 85 -14.09 -17.79 -27.19
N SER A 86 -13.72 -16.51 -27.07
CA SER A 86 -13.87 -15.51 -28.14
C SER A 86 -12.91 -15.79 -29.29
N ALA A 87 -11.67 -16.17 -29.04
CA ALA A 87 -10.71 -16.59 -30.06
C ALA A 87 -11.18 -17.87 -30.79
N ARG A 88 -11.76 -18.83 -30.07
CA ARG A 88 -12.36 -20.05 -30.66
C ARG A 88 -13.65 -19.74 -31.42
N ALA A 89 -14.50 -18.85 -30.94
CA ALA A 89 -15.70 -18.41 -31.64
C ALA A 89 -15.37 -17.63 -32.92
N VAL A 90 -14.30 -16.84 -32.90
CA VAL A 90 -13.76 -16.10 -34.04
C VAL A 90 -13.00 -17.00 -35.03
N ASN A 91 -12.37 -18.09 -34.57
CA ASN A 91 -11.77 -19.08 -35.46
C ASN A 91 -12.80 -20.05 -36.08
N ALA A 92 -13.87 -20.38 -35.34
CA ALA A 92 -14.90 -21.32 -35.80
C ALA A 92 -15.93 -20.66 -36.74
N ASN A 93 -16.18 -19.37 -36.59
CA ASN A 93 -16.96 -18.59 -37.53
C ASN A 93 -16.03 -17.57 -38.18
N CYS A 94 -15.87 -17.63 -39.51
CA CYS A 94 -15.09 -16.71 -40.35
C CYS A 94 -15.61 -15.25 -40.33
N ILE A 95 -15.97 -14.73 -39.16
CA ILE A 95 -16.42 -13.37 -38.90
C ILE A 95 -15.18 -12.65 -38.38
N LYS A 96 -14.57 -11.83 -39.23
CA LYS A 96 -13.54 -10.87 -38.79
C LYS A 96 -14.17 -10.02 -37.68
N PRO A 97 -13.71 -10.12 -36.42
CA PRO A 97 -14.36 -9.41 -35.34
C PRO A 97 -14.07 -7.93 -35.56
N ASN A 98 -15.06 -7.18 -36.04
CA ASN A 98 -14.90 -5.76 -36.35
C ASN A 98 -15.26 -4.93 -35.10
N PHE A 99 -14.58 -5.22 -33.99
CA PHE A 99 -14.76 -4.47 -32.75
C PHE A 99 -14.00 -3.14 -32.81
N CYS A 100 -14.49 -2.16 -32.07
CA CYS A 100 -13.86 -0.85 -31.96
C CYS A 100 -12.57 -0.94 -31.13
N ILE A 101 -11.51 -0.29 -31.60
CA ILE A 101 -10.25 -0.14 -30.87
C ILE A 101 -10.33 1.13 -30.04
N GLN A 102 -10.02 1.03 -28.75
CA GLN A 102 -9.83 2.19 -27.90
C GLN A 102 -8.41 2.72 -28.09
N TRP A 103 -8.28 3.81 -28.86
CA TRP A 103 -7.02 4.50 -29.02
C TRP A 103 -6.73 5.39 -27.82
N ILE A 104 -5.49 5.33 -27.33
CA ILE A 104 -5.02 6.21 -26.26
C ILE A 104 -4.60 7.52 -26.92
N VAL A 105 -5.34 8.60 -26.67
CA VAL A 105 -5.04 9.92 -27.23
C VAL A 105 -4.19 10.71 -26.23
N ARG A 106 -3.07 11.28 -26.68
CA ARG A 106 -2.28 12.25 -25.92
C ARG A 106 -3.07 13.54 -25.79
N HIS A 107 -3.04 14.14 -24.60
CA HIS A 107 -3.93 15.23 -24.18
C HIS A 107 -4.08 16.40 -25.18
N ASP A 108 -3.08 16.66 -26.02
CA ASP A 108 -3.08 17.79 -26.98
C ASP A 108 -2.72 17.41 -28.43
N GLU A 109 -2.58 16.11 -28.75
CA GLU A 109 -2.18 15.68 -30.11
C GLU A 109 -3.22 14.74 -30.74
N PRO A 110 -3.75 15.08 -31.94
CA PRO A 110 -4.66 14.18 -32.64
C PRO A 110 -3.95 12.88 -33.03
N LEU A 111 -4.72 11.80 -33.14
CA LEU A 111 -4.17 10.52 -33.61
C LEU A 111 -3.59 10.69 -35.03
N PRO A 112 -2.43 10.06 -35.32
CA PRO A 112 -1.80 10.16 -36.64
C PRO A 112 -2.70 9.70 -37.79
N HIS A 113 -3.50 8.66 -37.57
CA HIS A 113 -4.40 8.08 -38.57
C HIS A 113 -5.74 7.70 -37.94
N ASN A 114 -6.79 7.62 -38.77
CA ASN A 114 -8.10 7.16 -38.33
C ASN A 114 -8.26 5.65 -38.57
N ALA A 115 -8.28 4.86 -37.50
CA ALA A 115 -8.45 3.40 -37.57
C ALA A 115 -9.36 2.89 -36.44
N PRO A 116 -10.67 3.20 -36.48
CA PRO A 116 -11.56 3.02 -35.34
C PRO A 116 -11.87 1.55 -35.04
N THR A 117 -11.70 0.64 -36.01
CA THR A 117 -12.01 -0.78 -35.86
C THR A 117 -10.79 -1.69 -36.01
N TYR A 118 -10.89 -2.91 -35.50
CA TYR A 118 -9.89 -3.96 -35.73
C TYR A 118 -9.64 -4.23 -37.22
N GLY A 119 -10.70 -4.17 -38.05
CA GLY A 119 -10.56 -4.29 -39.49
C GLY A 119 -9.68 -3.18 -40.10
N ASP A 120 -9.86 -1.95 -39.64
CA ASP A 120 -9.09 -0.79 -40.11
C ASP A 120 -7.63 -0.86 -39.62
N PHE A 121 -7.42 -1.27 -38.37
CA PHE A 121 -6.08 -1.52 -37.82
C PHE A 121 -5.29 -2.57 -38.62
N MET A 122 -5.95 -3.67 -39.00
CA MET A 122 -5.30 -4.71 -39.81
C MET A 122 -4.98 -4.24 -41.24
N ARG A 123 -5.65 -3.19 -41.73
CA ARG A 123 -5.42 -2.56 -43.02
C ARG A 123 -4.36 -1.45 -42.99
N LEU A 124 -3.91 -1.02 -41.82
CA LEU A 124 -2.85 0.00 -41.70
C LEU A 124 -1.59 -0.44 -42.46
N SER A 125 -1.06 0.48 -43.26
CA SER A 125 0.21 0.30 -43.97
C SER A 125 1.39 0.28 -43.00
N GLY A 126 2.56 -0.15 -43.48
CA GLY A 126 3.78 -0.17 -42.67
C GLY A 126 4.13 1.21 -42.10
N ASP A 127 4.02 2.25 -42.91
CA ASP A 127 4.34 3.62 -42.53
C ASP A 127 3.33 4.17 -41.51
N GLN A 128 2.04 3.90 -41.69
CA GLN A 128 1.02 4.31 -40.73
C GLN A 128 1.21 3.67 -39.35
N ILE A 129 1.67 2.41 -39.31
CA ILE A 129 2.00 1.73 -38.05
C ILE A 129 3.24 2.38 -37.41
N ILE A 130 4.23 2.79 -38.21
CA ILE A 130 5.41 3.51 -37.72
C ILE A 130 5.01 4.85 -37.12
N ASP A 131 4.11 5.61 -37.76
CA ASP A 131 3.62 6.87 -37.23
C ASP A 131 2.95 6.70 -35.86
N PHE A 132 2.12 5.65 -35.69
CA PHE A 132 1.55 5.32 -34.39
C PHE A 132 2.59 4.90 -33.37
N LEU A 133 3.60 4.12 -33.74
CA LEU A 133 4.67 3.74 -32.83
C LEU A 133 5.46 4.96 -32.37
N ASN A 134 5.73 5.91 -33.27
CA ASN A 134 6.40 7.17 -32.94
C ASN A 134 5.54 8.04 -32.02
N TYR A 135 4.23 8.14 -32.29
CA TYR A 135 3.26 8.84 -31.44
C TYR A 135 3.24 8.29 -29.99
N TYR A 136 3.38 6.97 -29.84
CA TYR A 136 3.45 6.30 -28.53
C TYR A 136 4.87 6.14 -27.97
N GLU A 137 5.89 6.74 -28.61
CA GLU A 137 7.31 6.62 -28.23
C GLU A 137 7.77 5.16 -28.08
N LYS A 138 7.30 4.29 -28.99
CA LYS A 138 7.65 2.86 -29.02
C LYS A 138 8.73 2.58 -30.06
N PRO A 139 9.63 1.61 -29.78
CA PRO A 139 10.70 1.26 -30.71
C PRO A 139 10.14 0.63 -31.98
N VAL A 140 10.51 1.21 -33.13
CA VAL A 140 10.23 0.65 -34.45
C VAL A 140 11.14 -0.55 -34.70
N ARG A 141 10.55 -1.67 -35.11
CA ARG A 141 11.21 -2.92 -35.45
C ARG A 141 11.35 -3.05 -36.98
N ARG A 142 12.22 -3.99 -37.40
CA ARG A 142 12.57 -4.21 -38.81
C ARG A 142 11.43 -4.70 -39.70
N THR A 143 10.34 -5.25 -39.14
CA THR A 143 9.24 -5.84 -39.93
C THR A 143 7.90 -5.24 -39.55
N VAL A 144 7.05 -5.02 -40.57
CA VAL A 144 5.67 -4.53 -40.40
C VAL A 144 4.87 -5.42 -39.46
N LYS A 145 5.05 -6.74 -39.56
CA LYS A 145 4.39 -7.71 -38.67
C LYS A 145 4.79 -7.52 -37.20
N ALA A 146 6.07 -7.28 -36.93
CA ALA A 146 6.56 -7.06 -35.57
C ALA A 146 6.11 -5.70 -35.02
N ASN A 147 6.05 -4.67 -35.87
CA ASN A 147 5.53 -3.35 -35.52
C ASN A 147 4.04 -3.38 -35.19
N ARG A 148 3.26 -4.08 -36.01
CA ARG A 148 1.83 -4.28 -35.78
C ARG A 148 1.57 -5.04 -34.48
N ARG A 149 2.37 -6.07 -34.18
CA ARG A 149 2.29 -6.78 -32.90
C ARG A 149 2.61 -5.86 -31.73
N ALA A 150 3.71 -5.09 -31.81
CA ALA A 150 4.09 -4.17 -30.75
C ALA A 150 2.99 -3.12 -30.47
N LEU A 151 2.40 -2.54 -31.52
CA LEU A 151 1.30 -1.60 -31.40
C LEU A 151 0.02 -2.26 -30.87
N GLY A 152 -0.30 -3.47 -31.35
CA GLY A 152 -1.45 -4.24 -30.87
C GLY A 152 -1.33 -4.65 -29.40
N CYS A 153 -0.14 -5.01 -28.92
CA CYS A 153 0.12 -5.25 -27.50
C CYS A 153 -0.06 -3.98 -26.67
N HIS A 154 0.42 -2.83 -27.18
CA HIS A 154 0.30 -1.55 -26.48
C HIS A 154 -1.16 -1.12 -26.30
N LEU A 155 -2.00 -1.37 -27.32
CA LEU A 155 -3.44 -1.09 -27.31
C LEU A 155 -4.27 -2.17 -26.60
N GLY A 156 -3.64 -3.22 -26.06
CA GLY A 156 -4.35 -4.30 -25.37
C GLY A 156 -5.27 -5.13 -26.28
N ILE A 157 -4.98 -5.21 -27.59
CA ILE A 157 -5.81 -5.94 -28.55
C ILE A 157 -5.67 -7.46 -28.28
N PRO A 158 -6.76 -8.20 -27.98
CA PRO A 158 -6.70 -9.59 -27.50
C PRO A 158 -5.88 -10.56 -28.35
N PHE A 159 -5.80 -10.34 -29.67
CA PHE A 159 -5.07 -11.19 -30.61
C PHE A 159 -3.54 -10.99 -30.62
N PHE A 160 -3.05 -9.96 -29.95
CA PHE A 160 -1.61 -9.61 -29.92
C PHE A 160 -0.99 -9.73 -28.53
N VAL A 161 -1.79 -9.85 -27.47
CA VAL A 161 -1.35 -10.07 -26.09
C VAL A 161 -1.20 -11.57 -25.84
N ILE A 162 -0.15 -12.17 -26.41
CA ILE A 162 0.33 -13.53 -26.14
C ILE A 162 1.85 -13.47 -26.04
#